data_AF-A0A2R6ECX0-F1
#
_entry.id   AF-A0A2R6ECX0-F1
#
_cell.length_a   1.000
_cell.length_b   1.000
_cell.length_c   1.000
_cell.angle_alpha   90.00
_cell.angle_beta   90.00
_cell.angle_gamma   90.00
#
_symmetry.space_group_name_H-M   'P 1'
#
loop_
_entity.id
_entity.type
_entity.pdbx_description
1 polymer ?
#
loop_
_entity_poly.entity_id
_entity_poly.type
_entity_poly.pdbx_seq_one_letter_code
_entity_poly.pdbx_strand_id
1 'polypeptide(L)' 'MTAGKAARLRRIGTGGRYLVVPMDHGITMGAVTGLVDLESTVDAVTRGGADAVLTQRGVADRV' A
#
# COMPACT_ATOMS: atom_id res chain seq x y z
N MET A 1 21.14 10.73 -5.02
CA MET A 1 19.98 9.85 -5.33
C MET A 1 20.11 9.41 -6.79
N THR A 2 19.89 8.13 -7.13
CA THR A 2 19.98 7.66 -8.52
C THR A 2 18.68 7.94 -9.28
N ALA A 3 18.74 8.02 -10.62
CA ALA A 3 17.56 8.24 -11.47
C ALA A 3 16.48 7.18 -11.22
N GLY A 4 16.87 5.91 -11.08
CA GLY A 4 15.95 4.82 -10.79
C GLY A 4 15.31 4.90 -9.40
N LYS A 5 16.03 5.40 -8.39
CA LYS A 5 15.45 5.60 -7.05
C LYS A 5 14.46 6.76 -7.06
N ALA A 6 14.81 7.87 -7.71
CA ALA A 6 13.92 9.02 -7.86
C ALA A 6 12.62 8.66 -8.61
N ALA A 7 12.72 7.86 -9.68
CA ALA A 7 11.56 7.41 -10.44
C ALA A 7 10.59 6.54 -9.62
N ARG A 8 11.11 5.62 -8.79
CA ARG A 8 10.26 4.78 -7.94
C ARG A 8 9.58 5.58 -6.83
N LEU A 9 10.31 6.51 -6.19
CA LEU A 9 9.73 7.37 -5.16
C LEU A 9 8.59 8.24 -5.68
N ARG A 10 8.72 8.78 -6.90
CA ARG A 10 7.63 9.54 -7.55
C ARG A 10 6.36 8.72 -7.83
N ARG A 11 6.42 7.39 -7.88
CA ARG A 11 5.25 6.54 -8.12
C ARG A 11 4.43 6.28 -6.86
N ILE A 12 5.00 6.51 -5.68
CA ILE A 12 4.41 6.18 -4.38
C ILE A 12 4.20 7.41 -3.49
N GLY A 13 4.22 8.61 -4.07
CA GLY A 13 4.08 9.86 -3.32
C GLY A 13 3.75 11.04 -4.24
N THR A 14 3.00 12.00 -3.70
CA THR A 14 2.52 13.18 -4.43
C THR A 14 3.19 14.46 -3.91
N GLY A 15 3.78 15.24 -4.82
CA GLY A 15 4.39 16.53 -4.46
C GLY A 15 5.53 16.43 -3.44
N GLY A 16 6.26 15.32 -3.42
CA GLY A 16 7.33 15.05 -2.45
C GLY A 16 6.86 14.70 -1.04
N ARG A 17 5.55 14.54 -0.84
CA ARG A 17 4.92 14.01 0.37
C ARG A 17 4.46 12.58 0.14
N TYR A 18 4.24 11.85 1.24
CA TYR A 18 3.89 10.44 1.21
C TYR A 18 2.82 10.17 2.27
N LEU A 19 1.65 9.70 1.85
CA LEU A 19 0.65 9.07 2.68
C LEU A 19 0.59 7.58 2.34
N VAL A 20 1.30 6.76 3.12
CA VAL A 20 1.39 5.31 2.92
C VAL A 20 0.63 4.59 4.03
N VAL A 21 -0.28 3.70 3.68
CA VAL A 21 -1.06 2.92 4.66
C VAL A 21 -0.50 1.50 4.77
N PRO A 22 -0.02 1.07 5.95
CA PRO A 22 0.46 -0.29 6.16
C PRO A 22 -0.69 -1.28 6.37
N MET A 23 -0.64 -2.38 5.62
CA MET A 23 -1.65 -3.44 5.57
C MET A 23 -1.01 -4.85 5.61
N ASP A 24 0.18 -4.96 6.21
CA ASP A 24 1.08 -6.13 6.19
C ASP A 24 0.99 -7.02 7.43
N HIS A 25 -0.02 -6.82 8.27
CA HIS A 25 -0.10 -7.48 9.58
C HIS A 25 -0.68 -8.91 9.53
N GLY A 26 -1.27 -9.32 8.41
CA GLY A 26 -2.02 -10.58 8.30
C GLY A 26 -1.20 -11.86 8.51
N ILE A 27 0.12 -11.86 8.23
CA ILE A 27 0.97 -13.05 8.50
C ILE A 27 1.17 -13.25 10.00
N THR A 28 1.39 -12.15 10.73
CA THR A 28 1.71 -12.23 12.16
C THR A 28 0.46 -12.36 13.02
N MET A 29 -0.62 -11.67 12.64
CA MET A 29 -1.84 -11.58 13.46
C MET A 29 -2.98 -12.50 12.97
N GLY A 30 -2.81 -13.21 11.86
CA GLY A 30 -3.87 -14.00 11.24
C GLY A 30 -4.93 -13.14 10.54
N ALA A 31 -6.18 -13.57 10.57
CA ALA A 31 -7.29 -12.86 9.92
C ALA A 31 -7.62 -11.54 10.65
N VAL A 32 -6.95 -10.46 10.24
CA VAL A 32 -7.18 -9.11 10.75
C VAL A 32 -8.45 -8.53 10.10
N THR A 33 -9.33 -7.94 10.90
CA THR A 33 -10.48 -7.18 10.41
C THR A 33 -10.04 -6.11 9.41
N GLY A 34 -10.67 -6.08 8.24
CA GLY A 34 -10.29 -5.19 7.14
C GLY A 34 -9.18 -5.72 6.22
N LEU A 35 -8.54 -6.85 6.53
CA LEU A 35 -7.60 -7.52 5.61
C LEU A 35 -8.15 -8.83 5.02
N VAL A 36 -9.36 -9.23 5.41
CA VAL A 36 -10.06 -10.41 4.87
C VAL A 36 -10.45 -10.19 3.41
N ASP A 37 -11.10 -9.05 3.14
CA ASP A 37 -11.36 -8.50 1.80
C ASP A 37 -10.41 -7.33 1.58
N LEU A 38 -9.20 -7.68 1.11
CA LEU A 38 -8.11 -6.73 0.98
C LEU A 38 -8.38 -5.75 -0.16
N GLU A 39 -8.94 -6.25 -1.26
CA GLU A 39 -9.24 -5.52 -2.48
C GLU A 39 -10.16 -4.33 -2.17
N SER A 40 -11.30 -4.57 -1.51
CA SER A 40 -12.23 -3.50 -1.13
C SER A 40 -11.61 -2.47 -0.17
N THR A 41 -10.72 -2.91 0.71
CA THR A 41 -10.07 -2.04 1.70
C THR A 41 -9.00 -1.18 1.04
N VAL A 42 -8.18 -1.74 0.14
CA VAL A 42 -7.23 -0.98 -0.68
C VAL A 42 -7.97 0.06 -1.51
N ASP A 43 -9.08 -0.33 -2.13
CA ASP A 43 -9.96 0.56 -2.87
C ASP A 43 -10.48 1.73 -2.03
N ALA A 44 -10.94 1.45 -0.80
CA ALA A 44 -11.43 2.48 0.11
C ALA A 44 -10.33 3.45 0.54
N VAL A 45 -9.15 2.92 0.86
CA VAL A 45 -7.99 3.70 1.30
C VAL A 45 -7.42 4.58 0.19
N THR A 46 -7.33 4.05 -1.03
CA THR A 46 -6.88 4.81 -2.21
C THR A 46 -7.88 5.92 -2.57
N ARG A 47 -9.19 5.65 -2.54
CA ARG A 47 -10.22 6.70 -2.66
C ARG A 47 -10.14 7.75 -1.56
N GLY A 48 -9.67 7.37 -0.37
CA GLY A 48 -9.39 8.27 0.75
C GLY A 48 -8.16 9.17 0.57
N GLY A 49 -7.40 8.98 -0.51
CA GLY A 49 -6.26 9.83 -0.86
C GLY A 49 -4.89 9.29 -0.44
N ALA A 50 -4.78 8.01 -0.07
CA ALA A 50 -3.48 7.38 0.13
C ALA A 50 -2.67 7.34 -1.18
N ASP A 51 -1.38 7.65 -1.10
CA ASP A 51 -0.46 7.58 -2.25
C ASP A 51 -0.06 6.13 -2.58
N ALA A 52 0.06 5.28 -1.55
CA ALA A 52 0.45 3.89 -1.69
C ALA A 52 -0.02 3.04 -0.50
N VAL A 53 -0.05 1.74 -0.71
CA VAL A 53 -0.24 0.72 0.34
C VAL A 53 1.05 -0.05 0.53
N LEU A 54 1.43 -0.29 1.79
CA LEU A 54 2.49 -1.21 2.13
C LEU A 54 1.87 -2.55 2.50
N THR A 55 2.25 -3.60 1.78
CA THR A 55 1.71 -4.93 1.99
C THR A 55 2.76 -6.01 1.76
N GLN A 56 2.38 -7.26 1.97
CA GLN A 56 3.22 -8.41 1.76
C GLN A 56 3.23 -8.84 0.30
N ARG A 57 4.35 -9.41 -0.17
CA ARG A 57 4.48 -9.89 -1.55
C ARG A 57 3.34 -10.84 -1.96
N GLY A 58 2.88 -11.69 -1.06
CA GLY A 58 1.88 -12.72 -1.36
C GLY A 58 0.49 -12.19 -1.75
N VAL A 59 0.20 -10.92 -1.47
CA VAL A 59 -1.08 -10.30 -1.87
C VAL A 59 -0.95 -9.35 -3.05
N ALA A 60 0.26 -9.13 -3.58
CA ALA A 60 0.49 -8.17 -4.66
C ALA A 60 -0.27 -8.50 -5.94
N ASP A 61 -0.56 -9.77 -6.22
CA ASP A 61 -1.30 -10.20 -7.43
C ASP A 61 -2.82 -10.06 -7.28
N ARG A 62 -3.31 -9.64 -6.11
CA ARG A 62 -4.74 -9.49 -5.81
C ARG A 62 -5.25 -8.07 -5.96
N VAL A 63 -4.36 -7.08 -6.02
CA VAL A 63 -4.65 -5.64 -5.93
C VAL A 63 -3.97 -4.83 -7.01
#